data_AF-A0A957IUA6-F1
#
_entry.id   AF-A0A957IUA6-F1
#
_cell.length_a   1.000
_cell.length_b   1.000
_cell.length_c   1.000
_cell.angle_alpha   90.00
_cell.angle_beta   90.00
_cell.angle_gamma   90.00
#
_symmetry.space_group_name_H-M   'P 1'
#
loop_
_entity.id
_entity.type
_entity.pdbx_description
1 polymer ?
#
loop_
_entity_poly.entity_id
_entity_poly.type
_entity_poly.pdbx_seq_one_letter_code
_entity_poly.pdbx_strand_id
1 'polypeptide(L)' 'MDTAQVVAKMRHPHAVHIGEKETAVSYLLEHIQPGDVVITLGAGDGNLVGVWLLEKLSSVIGNQ' A
#
# COMPACT_ATOMS: atom_id res chain seq x y z
N MET A 1 -12.92 18.29 -4.45
CA MET A 1 -13.14 16.84 -4.55
C MET A 1 -11.84 16.19 -4.13
N ASP A 2 -11.82 15.55 -2.96
CA ASP A 2 -10.64 14.84 -2.48
C ASP A 2 -10.63 13.37 -2.95
N THR A 3 -9.53 12.67 -2.69
CA THR A 3 -9.34 11.27 -3.07
C THR A 3 -10.29 10.31 -2.35
N ALA A 4 -10.72 10.61 -1.13
CA ALA A 4 -11.71 9.79 -0.41
C ALA A 4 -13.08 9.85 -1.11
N GLN A 5 -13.48 11.03 -1.58
CA GLN A 5 -14.70 11.23 -2.36
C GLN A 5 -14.65 10.53 -3.72
N VAL A 6 -13.46 10.39 -4.33
CA VAL A 6 -13.29 9.59 -5.56
C VAL A 6 -13.59 8.12 -5.27
N VAL A 7 -12.93 7.54 -4.27
CA VAL A 7 -13.09 6.12 -3.90
C VAL A 7 -14.54 5.82 -3.51
N ALA A 8 -15.20 6.70 -2.76
CA ALA A 8 -16.60 6.56 -2.37
C ALA A 8 -17.59 6.51 -3.56
N LYS A 9 -17.20 7.04 -4.73
CA LYS A 9 -18.00 6.98 -5.96
C LYS A 9 -17.67 5.76 -6.84
N MET A 10 -16.58 5.05 -6.55
CA MET A 10 -16.23 3.83 -7.28
C MET A 10 -17.18 2.69 -6.92
N ARG A 11 -17.53 1.85 -7.88
CA ARG A 11 -18.24 0.59 -7.66
C ARG A 11 -17.26 -0.57 -7.59
N HIS A 12 -16.29 -0.50 -6.67
CA HIS A 12 -15.27 -1.54 -6.50
C HIS A 12 -15.05 -1.83 -5.01
N PRO A 13 -15.43 -3.03 -4.50
CA PRO A 13 -15.44 -3.31 -3.07
C PRO A 13 -14.05 -3.36 -2.42
N HIS A 14 -12.99 -3.49 -3.22
CA HIS A 14 -11.61 -3.54 -2.74
C HIS A 14 -10.81 -2.25 -2.98
N ALA A 15 -11.47 -1.17 -3.42
CA ALA A 15 -10.83 0.14 -3.50
C ALA A 15 -10.89 0.82 -2.13
N VAL A 16 -9.73 1.11 -1.53
CA VAL A 16 -9.61 1.70 -0.19
C VAL A 16 -8.85 3.01 -0.28
N HIS A 17 -9.37 4.05 0.37
CA HIS A 17 -8.65 5.31 0.51
C HIS A 17 -7.81 5.31 1.79
N ILE A 18 -6.50 5.50 1.65
CA ILE A 18 -5.57 5.67 2.77
C ILE A 18 -4.80 6.97 2.53
N GLY A 19 -4.94 7.93 3.45
CA GLY A 19 -4.37 9.28 3.29
C GLY A 19 -2.86 9.35 3.53
N GLU A 20 -2.35 8.51 4.45
CA GLU A 20 -0.94 8.54 4.88
C GLU A 20 -0.16 7.33 4.37
N LYS A 21 1.06 7.55 3.89
CA LYS A 21 1.90 6.50 3.27
C LYS A 21 2.28 5.40 4.27
N GLU A 22 2.58 5.78 5.50
CA GLU A 22 2.92 4.85 6.59
C GLU A 22 1.74 3.94 6.91
N THR A 23 0.52 4.50 6.92
CA THR A 23 -0.70 3.72 7.11
C THR A 23 -0.93 2.77 5.93
N ALA A 24 -0.60 3.18 4.70
CA ALA A 24 -0.70 2.31 3.54
C ALA A 24 0.30 1.15 3.62
N VAL A 25 1.52 1.38 4.11
CA VAL A 25 2.51 0.31 4.35
C VAL A 25 2.00 -0.68 5.40
N SER A 26 1.49 -0.20 6.54
CA SER A 26 0.90 -1.07 7.57
C SER A 26 -0.26 -1.88 7.03
N TYR A 27 -1.19 -1.25 6.30
CA TYR A 27 -2.30 -1.94 5.66
C TYR A 27 -1.80 -3.04 4.72
N LEU A 28 -0.82 -2.76 3.87
CA LEU A 28 -0.27 -3.77 2.95
C LEU A 28 0.36 -4.93 3.71
N LEU A 29 1.19 -4.68 4.74
CA LEU A 29 1.83 -5.73 5.54
C LEU A 29 0.83 -6.71 6.17
N GLU A 30 -0.35 -6.23 6.57
CA GLU A 30 -1.41 -7.07 7.14
C GLU A 30 -2.15 -7.92 6.11
N HIS A 31 -2.13 -7.54 4.83
CA HIS A 31 -2.97 -8.14 3.80
C HIS A 31 -2.19 -8.96 2.75
N ILE A 32 -0.91 -8.68 2.53
CA ILE A 32 -0.11 -9.41 1.53
C ILE A 32 0.21 -10.85 1.98
N GLN A 33 0.28 -11.75 1.01
CA GLN A 33 0.63 -13.15 1.18
C GLN A 33 1.83 -13.53 0.31
N PRO A 34 2.57 -14.61 0.65
CA PRO A 34 3.60 -15.14 -0.24
C PRO A 34 3.06 -15.42 -1.65
N GLY A 35 3.72 -14.85 -2.66
CA GLY A 35 3.31 -14.96 -4.07
C GLY A 35 2.56 -13.75 -4.62
N ASP A 36 2.15 -12.80 -3.77
CA ASP A 36 1.52 -11.57 -4.23
C ASP A 36 2.47 -10.65 -4.99
N VAL A 37 1.93 -9.88 -5.93
CA VAL A 37 2.65 -8.84 -6.68
C VAL A 37 2.07 -7.48 -6.30
N VAL A 38 2.93 -6.60 -5.77
CA VAL A 38 2.57 -5.22 -5.43
C VAL A 38 3.09 -4.26 -6.49
N ILE A 39 2.22 -3.40 -7.02
CA ILE A 39 2.57 -2.38 -8.02
C ILE A 39 2.22 -1.00 -7.45
N THR A 40 3.23 -0.14 -7.26
CA THR A 40 3.03 1.26 -6.90
C THR A 40 2.96 2.13 -8.15
N LEU A 41 1.86 2.88 -8.32
CA LEU A 41 1.66 3.77 -9.45
C LEU A 41 1.45 5.20 -8.95
N GLY A 42 2.25 6.15 -9.43
CA GLY A 42 2.11 7.55 -9.06
C GLY A 42 3.05 8.46 -9.86
N ALA A 43 2.74 9.75 -9.88
CA ALA A 43 3.58 10.79 -10.49
C ALA A 43 4.31 11.66 -9.44
N GLY A 44 4.35 11.17 -8.20
CA GLY A 44 4.97 11.83 -7.05
C GLY A 44 5.68 10.80 -6.18
N ASP A 45 5.65 11.00 -4.87
CA ASP A 45 6.37 10.19 -3.88
C ASP A 45 5.65 8.89 -3.46
N GLY A 46 4.64 8.45 -4.23
CA GLY A 46 3.91 7.21 -3.97
C GLY A 46 4.79 5.94 -4.09
N ASN A 47 5.94 6.04 -4.76
CA ASN A 47 6.93 4.96 -4.82
C ASN A 47 7.53 4.63 -3.43
N LEU A 48 7.53 5.58 -2.48
CA LEU A 48 8.03 5.37 -1.13
C LEU A 48 7.28 4.25 -0.39
N VAL A 49 5.98 4.07 -0.67
CA VAL A 49 5.18 2.98 -0.09
C VAL A 49 5.79 1.62 -0.43
N GLY A 50 6.21 1.43 -1.69
CA GLY A 50 6.82 0.18 -2.15
C GLY A 50 8.22 -0.04 -1.55
N VAL A 51 9.02 1.03 -1.48
CA VAL A 51 10.36 0.99 -0.87
C VAL A 51 10.26 0.59 0.60
N TRP A 52 9.43 1.28 1.38
CA TRP A 52 9.26 1.00 2.81
C TRP A 52 8.64 -0.37 3.08
N LEU A 53 7.70 -0.81 2.24
CA LEU A 53 7.14 -2.16 2.35
C LEU A 53 8.23 -3.23 2.18
N LEU A 54 9.10 -3.09 1.17
CA LEU A 54 10.21 -4.01 0.95
C LEU A 54 11.23 -4.00 2.08
N GLU A 55 11.56 -2.82 2.64
CA GLU A 55 12.45 -2.71 3.81
C GLU A 55 11.87 -3.47 5.01
N LYS A 56 10.56 -3.31 5.28
CA LYS A 56 9.88 -4.02 6.38
C LYS A 56 9.85 -5.52 6.15
N LEU A 57 9.48 -5.99 4.96
CA LEU A 57 9.46 -7.41 4.63
C LEU A 57 10.86 -8.03 4.73
N SER A 58 11.89 -7.34 4.26
CA SER A 58 13.28 -7.82 4.35
C SER A 58 13.76 -7.89 5.79
N SER A 59 13.36 -6.95 6.65
CA SER A 59 13.66 -7.00 8.09
C SER A 59 12.93 -8.15 8.79
N VAL A 60 11.73 -8.53 8.34
CA VAL A 60 11.00 -9.69 8.89
C VAL A 60 11.65 -10.99 8.43
N ILE A 61 12.06 -11.08 7.16
CA ILE A 61 12.64 -12.29 6.58
C ILE A 61 14.09 -12.51 7.05
N GLY A 62 14.88 -11.45 7.24
CA GLY A 62 16.28 -11.53 7.67
C GLY A 62 16.50 -11.88 9.15
N ASN A 63 15.43 -12.05 9.93
CA ASN A 63 15.46 -12.44 11.34
C ASN A 63 15.11 -13.93 11.57
N GLN A 64 15.26 -14.77 10.53
CA GLN A 64 15.12 -16.23 10.62
C GLN A 64 16.45 -16.95 10.35
#